data_AF-A0A167J778-F1
#
_entry.id   AF-A0A167J778-F1
#
_cell.length_a   1.000
_cell.length_b   1.000
_cell.length_c   1.000
_cell.angle_alpha   90.00
_cell.angle_beta   90.00
_cell.angle_gamma   90.00
#
_symmetry.space_group_name_H-M   'P 1'
#
loop_
_entity.id
_entity.type
_entity.pdbx_description
1 polymer ?
#
loop_
_entity_poly.entity_id
_entity_poly.type
_entity_poly.pdbx_seq_one_letter_code
_entity_poly.pdbx_strand_id
1 'polypeptide(L)' 'NKPYACRLCAYTSSRSHDLKRHMRTHTNERPYECEVCHRTFARKDAAKRHMAAKN' A
#
# COMPACT_ATOMS: atom_id res chain seq x y z
N ASN A 1 -19.28 11.32 -2.60
CA ASN A 1 -19.67 9.90 -2.75
C ASN A 1 -18.44 9.01 -2.57
N LYS A 2 -18.54 7.88 -1.85
CA LYS A 2 -17.44 6.91 -1.67
C LYS A 2 -17.86 5.55 -2.26
N PRO A 3 -17.90 5.41 -3.59
CA PRO A 3 -18.49 4.24 -4.23
C PRO A 3 -17.66 2.96 -4.07
N TYR A 4 -16.40 3.06 -3.63
CA TYR A 4 -15.51 1.92 -3.50
C TYR A 4 -15.48 1.43 -2.05
N ALA A 5 -16.16 0.33 -1.77
CA ALA A 5 -16.23 -0.27 -0.43
C ALA A 5 -15.33 -1.51 -0.32
N CYS A 6 -14.68 -1.68 0.83
CA CYS A 6 -14.03 -2.92 1.18
C CYS A 6 -15.08 -3.98 1.53
N ARG A 7 -14.87 -5.21 1.08
CA ARG A 7 -15.73 -6.37 1.39
C ARG A 7 -15.35 -7.10 2.68
N LEU A 8 -14.22 -6.73 3.30
CA LEU A 8 -13.67 -7.39 4.50
C LEU A 8 -13.78 -6.51 5.76
N CYS A 9 -14.04 -5.21 5.60
CA CYS A 9 -14.22 -4.27 6.70
C CYS A 9 -15.03 -3.05 6.25
N ALA A 10 -15.33 -2.12 7.17
CA ALA A 10 -16.12 -0.92 6.88
C ALA A 10 -15.39 0.20 6.11
N TYR A 11 -14.18 -0.06 5.57
CA TYR A 11 -13.42 0.95 4.85
C TYR A 11 -14.06 1.29 3.50
N THR A 12 -14.16 2.59 3.19
CA THR A 12 -14.66 3.10 1.91
C THR A 12 -13.76 4.20 1.36
N SER A 13 -13.62 4.27 0.04
CA SER A 13 -12.85 5.30 -0.67
C SER A 13 -13.63 5.90 -1.83
N SER A 14 -13.24 7.13 -2.22
CA SER A 14 -13.76 7.81 -3.40
C SER A 14 -13.05 7.38 -4.69
N ARG A 15 -11.91 6.69 -4.59
CA ARG A 15 -11.07 6.28 -5.73
C ARG A 15 -10.80 4.78 -5.67
N SER A 16 -10.82 4.13 -6.83
CA SER A 16 -10.58 2.68 -6.96
C SER A 16 -9.17 2.26 -6.54
N HIS A 17 -8.15 3.08 -6.87
CA HIS A 17 -6.77 2.79 -6.49
C HIS A 17 -6.54 2.85 -4.98
N ASP A 18 -7.32 3.66 -4.26
CA ASP A 18 -7.28 3.72 -2.79
C ASP A 18 -7.83 2.43 -2.19
N LEU A 19 -8.93 1.89 -2.74
CA LEU A 19 -9.47 0.60 -2.34
C LEU A 19 -8.47 -0.53 -2.65
N LYS A 20 -7.89 -0.55 -3.86
CA LYS A 20 -6.87 -1.55 -4.24
C LYS A 20 -5.67 -1.52 -3.30
N ARG A 21 -5.19 -0.32 -2.93
CA ARG A 21 -4.12 -0.15 -1.95
C ARG A 21 -4.54 -0.60 -0.56
N HIS A 22 -5.77 -0.30 -0.16
CA HIS A 22 -6.33 -0.76 1.11
C HIS A 22 -6.38 -2.29 1.18
N MET A 23 -6.76 -2.99 0.10
CA MET A 23 -6.81 -4.46 0.11
C MET A 23 -5.48 -5.13 0.50
N ARG A 24 -4.34 -4.47 0.28
CA ARG A 24 -3.03 -4.97 0.73
C ARG A 24 -2.89 -5.10 2.24
N THR A 25 -3.72 -4.41 3.04
CA THR A 25 -3.73 -4.57 4.51
C THR A 25 -4.35 -5.89 4.94
N HIS A 26 -5.16 -6.51 4.09
CA HIS A 26 -5.76 -7.82 4.36
C HIS A 26 -4.92 -8.95 3.79
N THR A 27 -4.30 -8.75 2.63
CA THR A 27 -3.47 -9.79 1.98
C THR A 27 -2.02 -9.82 2.46
N ASN A 28 -1.59 -8.80 3.21
CA ASN A 28 -0.19 -8.57 3.57
C ASN A 28 0.76 -8.49 2.36
N GLU A 29 0.24 -8.18 1.17
CA GLU A 29 1.03 -8.03 -0.05
C GLU A 29 1.95 -6.80 0.07
N ARG A 30 3.26 -7.04 -0.03
CA ARG A 30 4.30 -6.00 0.07
C ARG A 30 5.19 -6.05 -1.17
N PRO A 31 4.69 -5.59 -2.33
CA PRO A 31 5.35 -5.79 -3.62
C PRO A 31 6.58 -4.90 -3.85
N TYR A 32 6.89 -3.99 -2.93
CA TYR A 32 8.02 -3.08 -3.05
C TYR A 32 9.11 -3.51 -2.08
N GLU A 33 10.22 -4.01 -2.57
CA GLU A 33 11.37 -4.40 -1.75
C GLU A 33 12.50 -3.37 -1.89
N CYS A 34 13.23 -3.11 -0.81
CA CYS A 34 14.50 -2.42 -0.86
C CYS A 34 15.62 -3.42 -1.10
N GLU A 35 16.33 -3.31 -2.22
CA GLU A 35 17.40 -4.24 -2.59
C GLU A 35 18.63 -4.17 -1.65
N VAL A 36 18.78 -3.09 -0.87
CA VAL A 36 19.91 -2.92 0.05
C VAL A 36 19.69 -3.61 1.40
N CYS A 37 18.46 -3.55 1.93
CA CYS A 37 18.15 -4.08 3.26
C CYS A 37 17.02 -5.13 3.27
N HIS A 38 16.55 -5.54 2.09
CA HIS A 38 15.46 -6.50 1.86
C HIS A 38 14.14 -6.17 2.58
N ARG A 39 13.97 -4.92 3.00
CA ARG A 39 12.73 -4.48 3.66
C ARG A 39 11.64 -4.32 2.61
N THR A 40 10.51 -4.97 2.85
CA THR A 40 9.34 -4.88 1.95
C THR A 40 8.32 -3.84 2.42
N PHE A 41 7.58 -3.24 1.50
CA PHE A 41 6.60 -2.19 1.74
C PHE A 41 5.31 -2.48 0.96
N ALA A 42 4.16 -2.15 1.55
CA ALA A 42 2.86 -2.27 0.87
C ALA A 42 2.59 -1.11 -0.11
N ARG A 43 3.36 -0.02 -0.02
CA ARG A 43 3.16 1.22 -0.77
C ARG A 43 4.45 1.75 -1.40
N LYS A 44 4.34 2.26 -2.63
CA LYS A 44 5.46 2.78 -3.42
C LYS A 44 6.09 4.02 -2.78
N ASP A 45 5.28 4.93 -2.26
CA ASP A 45 5.72 6.15 -1.59
C ASP A 45 6.52 5.85 -0.31
N ALA A 46 6.10 4.86 0.46
CA ALA A 46 6.85 4.40 1.63
C ALA A 46 8.23 3.83 1.24
N ALA A 47 8.27 2.99 0.20
CA ALA A 47 9.53 2.45 -0.32
C ALA A 47 10.45 3.56 -0.86
N LYS A 48 9.91 4.51 -1.63
CA LYS A 48 10.68 5.65 -2.14
C LYS A 48 11.28 6.50 -1.03
N ARG A 49 10.49 6.85 0.00
CA ARG A 49 10.98 7.64 1.14
C ARG A 49 12.08 6.89 1.89
N HIS A 50 11.94 5.57 2.04
CA HIS A 50 12.97 4.74 2.64
C HIS A 50 14.28 4.78 1.85
N MET A 51 14.21 4.57 0.52
CA MET A 51 15.39 4.60 -0.35
C MET A 51 16.05 5.98 -0.39
N ALA A 52 15.26 7.06 -0.41
CA ALA A 52 15.77 8.43 -0.40
C ALA A 52 16.54 8.79 0.88
N ALA A 53 16.19 8.18 2.02
CA ALA A 53 16.92 8.36 3.29
C ALA A 53 18.15 7.45 3.41
N LYS A 54 18.39 6.59 2.43
CA LYS A 54 19.52 5.65 2.37
C LYS A 54 20.53 6.02 1.29
N ASN A 55 20.32 7.13 0.58
CA ASN A 55 21.30 7.80 -0.27
C ASN A 55 22.10 8.82 0.54
#